data_AF-A0A3R6YBQ5-F1
#
_entry.id   AF-A0A3R6YBQ5-F1
#
_cell.length_a   1.000
_cell.length_b   1.000
_cell.length_c   1.000
_cell.angle_alpha   90.00
_cell.angle_beta   90.00
_cell.angle_gamma   90.00
#
_symmetry.space_group_name_H-M   'P 1'
#
loop_
_entity.id
_entity.type
_entity.pdbx_description
1 polymer ?
#
loop_
_entity_poly.entity_id
_entity_poly.type
_entity_poly.pdbx_seq_one_letter_code
_entity_poly.pdbx_strand_id
1 'polypeptide(L)'
;NKFSAAEYLIKYHEDRGDKILLFSDDVFALRLYATKLQKVSSHFGSRRQEAQRLGRILRPKANATGGFNAFFYTLISTDTHEMYYSNKRQQYLVDQGYTFKVVTELYDKATFEDSQSELLAEVLEAQDLEKFIDDENAEISKIGGDEDLSRLSGKKKKTTMGALSGADGSKYMEYSTGHGAKQRHNLFRDRYK
;
A
#
# COMPACT_ATOMS: atom_id res chain seq x y z
N ASN A 1 2.46 -24.87 -6.30
CA ASN A 1 3.15 -23.69 -6.88
C ASN A 1 2.26 -22.47 -6.61
N LYS A 2 2.84 -21.31 -6.25
CA LYS A 2 2.07 -20.09 -5.92
C LYS A 2 1.26 -19.59 -7.12
N PHE A 3 1.83 -19.60 -8.33
CA PHE A 3 1.12 -19.13 -9.52
C PHE A 3 -0.16 -19.91 -9.78
N SER A 4 -0.07 -21.24 -9.89
CA SER A 4 -1.23 -22.09 -10.15
C SER A 4 -2.27 -22.01 -9.03
N ALA A 5 -1.84 -21.87 -7.77
CA ALA A 5 -2.75 -21.63 -6.66
C ALA A 5 -3.50 -20.29 -6.79
N ALA A 6 -2.80 -19.22 -7.18
CA ALA A 6 -3.41 -17.92 -7.42
C ALA A 6 -4.42 -17.97 -8.57
N GLU A 7 -4.04 -18.58 -9.69
CA GLU A 7 -4.89 -18.73 -10.88
C GLU A 7 -6.15 -19.53 -10.56
N TYR A 8 -6.01 -20.67 -9.89
CA TYR A 8 -7.13 -21.50 -9.45
C TYR A 8 -8.08 -20.72 -8.54
N LEU A 9 -7.55 -20.03 -7.51
CA LEU A 9 -8.36 -19.25 -6.58
C LEU A 9 -9.11 -18.11 -7.28
N ILE A 10 -8.47 -17.42 -8.22
CA ILE A 10 -9.12 -16.36 -8.98
C ILE A 10 -10.29 -16.92 -9.77
N LYS A 11 -10.09 -17.97 -10.58
CA LYS A 11 -11.16 -18.62 -11.37
C LYS A 11 -12.29 -19.11 -10.46
N TYR A 12 -11.95 -19.79 -9.36
CA TYR A 12 -12.91 -20.36 -8.42
C TYR A 12 -13.82 -19.32 -7.75
N HIS A 13 -13.34 -18.10 -7.52
CA HIS A 13 -14.15 -17.03 -6.92
C HIS A 13 -14.82 -16.12 -7.95
N GLU A 14 -14.23 -15.97 -9.14
CA GLU A 14 -14.88 -15.27 -10.27
C GLU A 14 -16.19 -15.94 -10.67
N ASP A 15 -16.20 -17.27 -10.80
CA ASP A 15 -17.39 -18.05 -11.15
C ASP A 15 -18.52 -17.90 -10.11
N ARG A 16 -18.16 -17.61 -8.85
CA ARG A 16 -19.11 -17.44 -7.74
C ARG A 16 -19.46 -15.97 -7.48
N GLY A 17 -18.76 -15.02 -8.12
CA GLY A 17 -18.92 -13.60 -7.87
C GLY A 17 -18.46 -13.17 -6.47
N ASP A 18 -17.57 -13.93 -5.85
CA ASP A 18 -17.02 -13.64 -4.53
C ASP A 18 -15.83 -12.68 -4.63
N LYS A 19 -15.66 -11.83 -3.63
CA LYS A 19 -14.47 -10.97 -3.57
C LYS A 19 -13.32 -11.72 -2.94
N ILE A 20 -12.16 -11.64 -3.56
CA ILE A 20 -10.92 -12.17 -2.98
C ILE A 20 -9.84 -11.12 -2.86
N LEU A 21 -9.02 -11.29 -1.83
CA LEU A 21 -7.76 -10.60 -1.68
C LEU A 21 -6.64 -11.62 -1.51
N LEU A 22 -5.66 -11.57 -2.40
CA LEU A 22 -4.54 -12.51 -2.40
C LEU A 22 -3.28 -11.80 -1.89
N PHE A 23 -2.62 -12.38 -0.91
CA PHE A 23 -1.33 -11.94 -0.39
C PHE A 23 -0.24 -12.92 -0.79
N SER A 24 0.91 -12.38 -1.17
CA SER A 24 2.16 -13.09 -1.32
C SER A 24 3.22 -12.25 -0.61
N ASP A 25 4.13 -12.89 0.12
CA ASP A 25 5.30 -12.21 0.68
C ASP A 25 6.38 -11.98 -0.41
N ASP A 26 6.24 -12.60 -1.59
CA ASP A 26 6.99 -12.29 -2.81
C ASP A 26 6.23 -11.25 -3.65
N VAL A 27 6.78 -10.03 -3.64
CA VAL A 27 6.27 -8.83 -4.30
C VAL A 27 6.35 -8.95 -5.81
N PHE A 28 7.47 -9.48 -6.27
CA PHE A 28 7.84 -9.54 -7.66
C PHE A 28 6.92 -10.53 -8.39
N ALA A 29 6.77 -11.72 -7.80
CA ALA A 29 5.80 -12.70 -8.24
C ALA A 29 4.38 -12.10 -8.30
N LEU A 30 3.96 -11.35 -7.29
CA LEU A 30 2.62 -10.75 -7.25
C LEU A 30 2.38 -9.73 -8.38
N ARG A 31 3.40 -8.95 -8.75
CA ARG A 31 3.32 -7.98 -9.85
C ARG A 31 3.22 -8.66 -11.21
N LEU A 32 4.06 -9.67 -11.45
CA LEU A 32 3.97 -10.48 -12.68
C LEU A 32 2.62 -11.18 -12.79
N TYR A 33 2.15 -11.80 -11.70
CA TYR A 33 0.87 -12.50 -11.68
C TYR A 33 -0.30 -11.56 -11.96
N ALA A 34 -0.31 -10.39 -11.33
CA ALA A 34 -1.35 -9.39 -11.56
C ALA A 34 -1.35 -8.88 -13.00
N THR A 35 -0.18 -8.65 -13.59
CA THR A 35 -0.03 -8.21 -14.98
C THR A 35 -0.57 -9.28 -15.94
N LYS A 36 -0.17 -10.55 -15.74
CA LYS A 36 -0.59 -11.67 -16.58
C LYS A 36 -2.09 -11.98 -16.48
N LEU A 37 -2.66 -11.84 -15.29
CA LEU A 37 -4.08 -12.09 -15.03
C LEU A 37 -4.96 -10.83 -15.19
N GLN A 38 -4.39 -9.71 -15.64
CA GLN A 38 -5.07 -8.41 -15.80
C GLN A 38 -5.78 -7.96 -14.51
N LYS A 39 -5.16 -8.19 -13.35
CA LYS A 39 -5.67 -7.82 -12.02
C LYS A 39 -4.86 -6.66 -11.43
N VAL A 40 -5.45 -6.02 -10.42
CA VAL A 40 -4.77 -4.95 -9.69
C VAL A 40 -3.87 -5.57 -8.62
N SER A 41 -2.56 -5.35 -8.74
CA SER A 41 -1.62 -5.55 -7.62
C SER A 41 -1.43 -4.25 -6.85
N SER A 42 -1.42 -4.32 -5.53
CA SER A 42 -0.79 -3.29 -4.70
C SER A 42 0.33 -3.95 -3.91
N HIS A 43 1.52 -3.41 -4.06
CA HIS A 43 2.59 -3.61 -3.09
C HIS A 43 2.52 -2.51 -2.02
N PHE A 44 3.24 -2.67 -0.90
CA PHE A 44 3.43 -1.73 0.21
C PHE A 44 2.43 -1.74 1.37
N GLY A 45 3.01 -1.89 2.56
CA GLY A 45 2.46 -1.46 3.84
C GLY A 45 2.97 -2.27 5.02
N SER A 46 2.83 -1.74 6.24
CA SER A 46 3.06 -2.53 7.46
C SER A 46 1.92 -3.52 7.70
N ARG A 47 2.12 -4.56 8.52
CA ARG A 47 1.06 -5.52 8.88
C ARG A 47 -0.20 -4.85 9.46
N ARG A 48 -0.04 -3.72 10.16
CA ARG A 48 -1.16 -2.89 10.63
C ARG A 48 -1.92 -2.24 9.46
N GLN A 49 -1.20 -1.75 8.45
CA GLN A 49 -1.81 -1.17 7.24
C GLN A 49 -2.50 -2.25 6.39
N GLU A 50 -1.95 -3.46 6.29
CA GLU A 50 -2.59 -4.61 5.64
C GLU A 50 -3.93 -4.95 6.33
N ALA A 51 -3.95 -5.06 7.66
CA ALA A 51 -5.18 -5.31 8.41
C ALA A 51 -6.23 -4.20 8.26
N GLN A 52 -5.79 -2.93 8.21
CA GLN A 52 -6.69 -1.82 7.96
C GLN A 52 -7.28 -1.86 6.55
N ARG A 53 -6.47 -2.23 5.54
CA ARG A 53 -6.92 -2.46 4.16
C ARG A 53 -7.89 -3.62 4.07
N LEU A 54 -7.59 -4.73 4.75
CA LEU A 54 -8.47 -5.89 4.90
C LEU A 54 -9.84 -5.48 5.41
N GLY A 55 -9.90 -4.73 6.52
CA GLY A 55 -11.18 -4.28 7.09
C GLY A 55 -12.02 -3.41 6.15
N ARG A 56 -11.39 -2.65 5.25
CA ARG A 56 -12.10 -1.85 4.23
C ARG A 56 -12.60 -2.69 3.07
N ILE A 57 -11.80 -3.65 2.61
CA ILE A 57 -12.11 -4.50 1.45
C ILE A 57 -13.14 -5.58 1.80
N LEU A 58 -13.02 -6.16 3.00
CA LEU A 58 -13.92 -7.19 3.53
C LEU A 58 -15.26 -6.61 4.03
N ARG A 59 -15.47 -5.29 3.95
CA ARG A 59 -16.75 -4.69 4.31
C ARG A 59 -17.87 -5.27 3.41
N PRO A 60 -19.02 -5.67 3.99
CA PRO A 60 -20.14 -6.20 3.24
C PRO A 60 -20.50 -5.28 2.06
N LYS A 61 -20.53 -5.84 0.86
CA LYS A 61 -21.05 -5.20 -0.35
C LYS A 61 -22.01 -6.18 -0.98
N ALA A 62 -23.22 -5.73 -1.33
CA ALA A 62 -24.24 -6.61 -1.87
C ALA A 62 -23.72 -7.25 -3.17
N ASN A 63 -23.70 -8.58 -3.21
CA ASN A 63 -23.46 -9.35 -4.42
C ASN A 63 -24.82 -9.58 -5.13
N ALA A 64 -24.78 -9.98 -6.41
CA ALA A 64 -25.99 -10.23 -7.22
C ALA A 64 -26.95 -11.27 -6.57
N THR A 65 -26.41 -12.17 -5.74
CA THR A 65 -27.11 -13.26 -5.05
C THR A 65 -27.56 -12.90 -3.62
N GLY A 66 -27.34 -11.67 -3.15
CA GLY A 66 -27.78 -11.20 -1.83
C GLY A 66 -26.90 -11.63 -0.64
N GLY A 67 -25.90 -12.50 -0.86
CA GLY A 67 -24.90 -12.87 0.16
C GLY A 67 -23.72 -11.90 0.25
N PHE A 68 -22.99 -11.94 1.37
CA PHE A 68 -21.78 -11.15 1.61
C PHE A 68 -20.60 -12.06 1.91
N ASN A 69 -19.92 -12.52 0.86
CA ASN A 69 -18.78 -13.41 1.01
C ASN A 69 -17.53 -12.71 0.45
N ALA A 70 -16.56 -12.51 1.34
CA ALA A 70 -15.25 -11.99 0.98
C ALA A 70 -14.19 -12.86 1.65
N PHE A 71 -13.21 -13.28 0.87
CA PHE A 71 -12.14 -14.17 1.32
C PHE A 71 -10.80 -13.48 1.15
N PHE A 72 -9.85 -13.85 2.00
CA PHE A 72 -8.47 -13.51 1.77
C PHE A 72 -7.61 -14.77 1.85
N TYR A 73 -6.59 -14.81 1.02
CA TYR A 73 -5.66 -15.92 0.91
C TYR A 73 -4.24 -15.39 1.09
N THR A 74 -3.41 -16.11 1.82
CA THR A 74 -1.96 -15.86 1.85
C THR A 74 -1.29 -17.07 1.25
N LEU A 75 -0.66 -16.88 0.09
CA LEU A 75 0.10 -17.93 -0.56
C LEU A 75 1.50 -17.99 0.04
N ILE A 76 1.86 -19.18 0.51
CA ILE A 76 3.13 -19.44 1.20
C ILE A 76 3.81 -20.59 0.50
N SER A 77 5.11 -20.45 0.24
CA SER A 77 5.94 -21.58 -0.20
C SER A 77 6.36 -22.42 1.00
N THR A 78 6.18 -23.74 0.90
CA THR A 78 6.68 -24.69 1.90
C THR A 78 8.20 -24.63 2.00
N ASP A 79 8.75 -24.93 3.19
CA ASP A 79 10.20 -24.94 3.47
C ASP A 79 10.92 -23.60 3.24
N THR A 80 10.18 -22.49 3.33
CA THR A 80 10.75 -21.13 3.25
C THR A 80 10.54 -20.36 4.54
N HIS A 81 11.29 -19.27 4.71
CA HIS A 81 11.10 -18.33 5.83
C HIS A 81 9.67 -17.78 5.93
N GLU A 82 8.90 -17.77 4.83
CA GLU A 82 7.49 -17.33 4.82
C GLU A 82 6.62 -18.15 5.77
N MET A 83 6.89 -19.45 5.94
CA MET A 83 6.17 -20.31 6.88
C MET A 83 6.32 -19.82 8.33
N TYR A 84 7.51 -19.39 8.72
CA TYR A 84 7.75 -18.88 10.07
C TYR A 84 6.93 -17.60 10.34
N TYR A 85 6.85 -16.70 9.37
CA TYR A 85 6.08 -15.46 9.49
C TYR A 85 4.57 -15.67 9.40
N SER A 86 4.13 -16.74 8.71
CA SER A 86 2.72 -17.13 8.62
C SER A 86 2.09 -17.37 9.98
N ASN A 87 2.78 -18.07 10.89
CA ASN A 87 2.24 -18.37 12.22
C ASN A 87 1.93 -17.09 13.03
N LYS A 88 2.83 -16.09 12.96
CA LYS A 88 2.61 -14.79 13.60
C LYS A 88 1.46 -14.02 12.95
N ARG A 89 1.32 -14.11 11.62
CA ARG A 89 0.21 -13.49 10.85
C ARG A 89 -1.12 -14.15 11.22
N GLN A 90 -1.17 -15.47 11.33
CA GLN A 90 -2.35 -16.22 11.76
C GLN A 90 -2.79 -15.79 13.15
N GLN A 91 -1.86 -15.78 14.13
CA GLN A 91 -2.17 -15.35 15.49
C GLN A 91 -2.75 -13.94 15.51
N TYR A 92 -2.10 -13.00 14.82
CA TYR A 92 -2.57 -11.61 14.74
C TYR A 92 -3.99 -11.51 14.13
N LEU A 93 -4.28 -12.25 13.06
CA LEU A 93 -5.60 -12.25 12.43
C LEU A 93 -6.69 -12.83 13.35
N VAL A 94 -6.37 -13.90 14.08
CA VAL A 94 -7.27 -14.49 15.09
C VAL A 94 -7.53 -13.49 16.22
N ASP A 95 -6.50 -12.79 16.69
CA ASP A 95 -6.62 -11.75 17.73
C ASP A 95 -7.51 -10.58 17.26
N GLN A 96 -7.51 -10.27 15.96
CA GLN A 96 -8.41 -9.28 15.37
C GLN A 96 -9.84 -9.81 15.10
N GLY A 97 -10.11 -11.08 15.40
CA GLY A 97 -11.43 -11.71 15.26
C GLY A 97 -11.72 -12.31 13.88
N TYR A 98 -10.72 -12.48 13.02
CA TYR A 98 -10.90 -13.16 11.73
C TYR A 98 -10.84 -14.68 11.89
N THR A 99 -11.67 -15.39 11.14
CA THR A 99 -11.58 -16.86 11.02
C THR A 99 -10.47 -17.22 10.04
N PHE A 100 -9.60 -18.14 10.43
CA PHE A 100 -8.44 -18.56 9.63
C PHE A 100 -8.39 -20.09 9.50
N LYS A 101 -8.11 -20.58 8.29
CA LYS A 101 -7.94 -22.00 8.00
C LYS A 101 -6.69 -22.21 7.15
N VAL A 102 -5.83 -23.14 7.55
CA VAL A 102 -4.69 -23.60 6.76
C VAL A 102 -5.19 -24.66 5.77
N VAL A 103 -4.84 -24.50 4.49
CA VAL A 103 -5.18 -25.46 3.43
C VAL A 103 -3.90 -25.84 2.69
N THR A 104 -3.60 -27.13 2.65
CA THR A 104 -2.42 -27.70 1.99
C THR A 104 -2.72 -28.22 0.59
N GLU A 105 -3.88 -28.85 0.41
CA GLU A 105 -4.34 -29.43 -0.85
C GLU A 105 -5.54 -28.64 -1.35
N LEU A 106 -5.36 -27.93 -2.45
CA LEU A 106 -6.33 -26.94 -2.94
C LEU A 106 -6.83 -27.25 -4.36
N TYR A 107 -6.01 -27.89 -5.20
CA TYR A 107 -6.31 -28.25 -6.58
C TYR A 107 -5.45 -29.45 -7.02
N ASP A 108 -5.91 -30.18 -8.03
CA ASP A 108 -5.10 -31.24 -8.68
C ASP A 108 -3.96 -30.61 -9.48
N LYS A 109 -2.72 -30.92 -9.09
CA LYS A 109 -1.53 -30.27 -9.68
C LYS A 109 -1.37 -30.56 -11.17
N ALA A 110 -1.90 -31.69 -11.65
CA ALA A 110 -1.82 -32.13 -13.04
C ALA A 110 -2.49 -31.19 -14.04
N THR A 111 -3.47 -30.36 -13.62
CA THR A 111 -4.21 -29.48 -14.54
C THR A 111 -3.45 -28.23 -14.97
N PHE A 112 -2.30 -27.93 -14.35
CA PHE A 112 -1.55 -26.68 -14.56
C PHE A 112 -0.05 -26.91 -14.85
N GLU A 113 0.35 -28.10 -15.33
CA GLU A 113 1.77 -28.40 -15.59
C GLU A 113 2.30 -27.73 -16.87
N ASP A 114 1.48 -27.62 -17.92
CA ASP A 114 1.94 -27.20 -19.26
C ASP A 114 2.41 -25.74 -19.35
N SER A 115 1.97 -24.86 -18.44
CA SER A 115 2.27 -23.42 -18.49
C SER A 115 3.34 -22.98 -17.49
N GLN A 116 3.89 -23.89 -16.68
CA GLN A 116 4.79 -23.53 -15.57
C GLN A 116 6.22 -23.25 -15.99
N SER A 117 6.76 -23.95 -16.99
CA SER A 117 8.17 -23.83 -17.40
C SER A 117 8.50 -22.46 -17.95
N GLU A 118 7.66 -21.91 -18.84
CA GLU A 118 7.81 -20.57 -19.41
C GLU A 118 7.73 -19.49 -18.34
N LEU A 119 6.77 -19.64 -17.42
CA LEU A 119 6.57 -18.70 -16.32
C LEU A 119 7.72 -18.68 -15.32
N LEU A 120 8.30 -19.84 -15.03
CA LEU A 120 9.44 -19.92 -14.13
C LEU A 120 10.66 -19.22 -14.72
N ALA A 121 10.91 -19.36 -16.02
CA ALA A 121 11.99 -18.65 -16.70
C ALA A 121 11.79 -17.13 -16.63
N GLU A 122 10.58 -16.64 -16.96
CA GLU A 122 10.24 -15.22 -16.93
C GLU A 122 10.34 -14.63 -15.51
N VAL A 123 9.86 -15.35 -14.49
CA VAL A 123 9.96 -14.92 -13.09
C VAL A 123 11.43 -14.83 -12.65
N LEU A 124 12.24 -15.83 -13.01
CA LEU A 124 13.65 -15.85 -12.63
C LEU A 124 14.43 -14.70 -13.26
N GLU A 125 14.28 -14.50 -14.58
CA GLU A 125 14.93 -13.40 -15.28
C GLU A 125 14.59 -12.04 -14.67
N ALA A 126 13.31 -11.84 -14.34
CA ALA A 126 12.87 -10.55 -13.89
C ALA A 126 13.12 -10.32 -12.37
N GLN A 127 13.28 -11.38 -11.56
CA GLN A 127 13.87 -11.27 -10.22
C GLN A 127 15.35 -10.87 -10.28
N ASP A 128 16.10 -11.41 -11.24
CA ASP A 128 17.51 -11.07 -11.41
C ASP A 128 17.66 -9.61 -11.87
N LEU A 129 16.86 -9.16 -12.84
CA LEU A 129 16.80 -7.76 -13.28
C LEU A 129 16.47 -6.78 -12.14
N GLU A 130 15.50 -7.09 -11.28
CA GLU A 130 15.14 -6.19 -10.17
C GLU A 130 16.26 -6.11 -9.12
N LYS A 131 16.95 -7.22 -8.82
CA LYS A 131 18.14 -7.20 -7.97
C LYS A 131 19.24 -6.32 -8.56
N PHE A 132 19.49 -6.42 -9.86
CA PHE A 132 20.46 -5.54 -10.52
C PHE A 132 20.07 -4.07 -10.41
N ILE A 133 18.78 -3.73 -10.57
CA ILE A 133 18.28 -2.37 -10.42
C ILE A 133 18.41 -1.88 -8.96
N ASP A 134 18.08 -2.71 -7.98
CA ASP A 134 18.21 -2.36 -6.56
C ASP A 134 19.68 -2.18 -6.16
N ASP A 135 20.57 -3.02 -6.66
CA ASP A 135 22.02 -2.92 -6.46
C ASP A 135 22.59 -1.66 -7.15
N GLU A 136 22.20 -1.35 -8.39
CA GLU A 136 22.58 -0.11 -9.08
C GLU A 136 22.04 1.12 -8.34
N ASN A 137 20.78 1.12 -7.90
CA ASN A 137 20.21 2.23 -7.12
C ASN A 137 20.90 2.38 -5.75
N ALA A 138 21.29 1.26 -5.12
CA ALA A 138 22.08 1.26 -3.89
C ALA A 138 23.51 1.78 -4.14
N GLU A 139 24.12 1.52 -5.30
CA GLU A 139 25.42 2.09 -5.68
C GLU A 139 25.32 3.56 -6.06
N ILE A 140 24.32 3.96 -6.85
CA ILE A 140 24.04 5.36 -7.21
C ILE A 140 23.75 6.19 -5.95
N SER A 141 23.00 5.65 -4.99
CA SER A 141 22.76 6.34 -3.72
C SER A 141 24.02 6.46 -2.85
N LYS A 142 24.98 5.52 -2.97
CA LYS A 142 26.32 5.63 -2.34
C LYS A 142 27.23 6.62 -3.07
N ILE A 143 27.17 6.70 -4.41
CA ILE A 143 27.93 7.67 -5.23
C ILE A 143 27.38 9.10 -5.04
N GLY A 144 26.06 9.24 -4.83
CA GLY A 144 25.40 10.52 -4.54
C GLY A 144 25.59 11.05 -3.12
N GLY A 145 26.28 10.29 -2.25
CA GLY A 145 26.59 10.66 -0.87
C GLY A 145 28.07 10.94 -0.67
N ASP A 146 28.50 12.19 -0.93
CA ASP A 146 29.15 13.05 0.08
C ASP A 146 29.98 14.23 -0.47
N GLU A 147 30.23 14.39 -1.77
CA GLU A 147 31.22 15.41 -2.18
C GLU A 147 30.73 16.71 -2.83
N ASP A 148 29.47 16.87 -3.28
CA ASP A 148 29.11 18.09 -4.05
C ASP A 148 27.84 18.88 -3.66
N LEU A 149 27.10 18.49 -2.60
CA LEU A 149 25.93 19.26 -2.12
C LEU A 149 26.25 20.31 -1.04
N SER A 150 27.47 20.30 -0.50
CA SER A 150 27.91 21.29 0.51
C SER A 150 28.27 22.66 -0.09
N ARG A 151 28.48 22.74 -1.41
CA ARG A 151 28.82 24.00 -2.11
C ARG A 151 27.62 24.75 -2.71
N LEU A 152 26.43 24.15 -2.70
CA LEU A 152 25.17 24.77 -3.16
C LEU A 152 24.17 25.04 -2.03
N SER A 153 24.51 24.68 -0.78
CA SER A 153 23.75 25.10 0.40
C SER A 153 24.01 26.58 0.66
N GLY A 154 23.19 27.43 0.03
CA GLY A 154 23.13 28.84 0.33
C GLY A 154 23.03 29.04 1.84
N LYS A 155 23.97 29.79 2.40
CA LYS A 155 23.99 30.24 3.81
C LYS A 155 22.55 30.59 4.24
N LYS A 156 21.93 29.75 5.08
CA LYS A 156 20.66 30.08 5.72
C LYS A 156 20.91 31.26 6.67
N LYS A 157 20.77 32.48 6.14
CA LYS A 157 20.74 33.70 6.94
C LYS A 157 19.49 33.60 7.81
N LYS A 158 19.65 33.52 9.14
CA LYS A 158 18.53 33.58 10.09
C LYS A 158 17.82 34.92 9.88
N THR A 159 16.70 34.90 9.16
CA THR A 159 15.78 36.04 9.08
C THR A 159 14.66 35.81 10.08
N THR A 160 14.24 36.88 10.74
CA THR A 160 13.08 36.88 11.63
C THR A 160 11.81 36.84 10.79
N MET A 161 10.72 36.23 11.28
CA MET A 161 9.49 36.06 10.51
C MET A 161 8.87 37.39 10.00
N GLY A 162 9.23 38.53 10.60
CA GLY A 162 8.83 39.85 10.14
C GLY A 162 9.41 40.23 8.76
N ALA A 163 10.65 39.81 8.46
CA ALA A 163 11.33 40.17 7.21
C ALA A 163 10.79 39.41 5.98
N LEU A 164 10.19 38.23 6.19
CA LEU A 164 9.64 37.41 5.09
C LEU A 164 8.25 37.86 4.64
N SER A 165 7.50 38.56 5.50
CA SER A 165 6.12 38.99 5.21
C SER A 165 6.01 40.43 4.70
N GLY A 166 7.13 41.14 4.51
CA GLY A 166 7.14 42.53 4.06
C GLY A 166 6.58 43.54 5.08
N ALA A 167 6.33 43.11 6.32
CA ALA A 167 5.71 43.92 7.36
C ALA A 167 6.67 44.88 8.09
N ASP A 168 7.99 44.74 7.90
CA ASP A 168 9.06 45.41 8.66
C ASP A 168 9.18 46.94 8.41
N GLY A 169 8.27 47.52 7.62
CA GLY A 169 8.17 48.97 7.39
C GLY A 169 6.76 49.54 7.53
N SER A 170 5.77 48.73 7.91
CA SER A 170 4.38 49.19 7.98
C SER A 170 4.11 49.90 9.32
N LYS A 171 4.30 51.22 9.34
CA LYS A 171 3.87 52.06 10.47
C LYS A 171 2.34 52.12 10.46
N TYR A 172 1.71 51.38 11.37
CA TYR A 172 0.26 51.37 11.53
C TYR A 172 -0.20 52.75 12.05
N MET A 173 -0.79 53.57 11.18
CA MET A 173 -1.45 54.82 11.58
C MET A 173 -2.80 54.45 12.18
N GLU A 174 -2.88 54.40 13.51
CA GLU A 174 -4.13 54.18 14.21
C GLU A 174 -4.95 55.49 14.18
N TYR A 175 -5.96 55.55 13.31
CA TYR A 175 -6.98 56.57 13.40
C TYR A 175 -7.96 56.19 14.50
N SER A 176 -7.77 56.77 15.68
CA SER A 176 -8.76 56.76 16.75
C SER A 176 -10.03 57.46 16.24
N THR A 177 -11.02 56.67 15.84
CA THR A 177 -12.37 57.14 15.56
C THR A 177 -13.37 56.25 16.29
N GLY A 178 -13.81 56.75 17.44
CA GLY A 178 -15.22 57.02 17.72
C GLY A 178 -16.22 55.86 17.68
N HIS A 179 -17.02 55.79 18.74
CA HIS A 179 -18.25 55.02 18.88
C HIS A 179 -19.08 54.90 17.58
N GLY A 180 -19.32 53.66 17.14
CA GLY A 180 -20.29 53.34 16.08
C GLY A 180 -20.34 51.84 15.82
N ALA A 181 -21.55 51.27 15.75
CA ALA A 181 -21.79 49.84 15.60
C ALA A 181 -21.21 49.31 14.27
N LYS A 182 -20.23 48.40 14.35
CA LYS A 182 -19.66 47.74 13.16
C LYS A 182 -20.62 46.67 12.65
N GLN A 183 -21.07 46.80 11.40
CA GLN A 183 -21.69 45.71 10.65
C GLN A 183 -20.76 44.49 10.69
N ARG A 184 -21.21 43.42 11.35
CA ARG A 184 -20.49 42.15 11.42
C ARG A 184 -20.77 41.35 10.16
N HIS A 185 -19.74 40.71 9.65
CA HIS A 185 -19.79 39.86 8.46
C HIS A 185 -20.74 38.67 8.67
N ASN A 186 -21.57 38.38 7.66
CA ASN A 186 -22.70 37.43 7.74
C ASN A 186 -22.31 36.02 8.19
N LEU A 187 -21.06 35.60 7.94
CA LEU A 187 -20.54 34.28 8.31
C LEU A 187 -20.31 34.06 9.81
N PHE A 188 -20.35 35.11 10.64
CA PHE A 188 -20.09 34.99 12.09
C PHE A 188 -21.32 35.22 12.97
N ARG A 189 -22.53 35.18 12.39
CA ARG A 189 -23.77 35.45 13.11
C ARG A 189 -24.25 34.29 13.99
N ASP A 190 -24.00 33.05 13.60
CA ASP A 190 -24.76 31.90 14.14
C ASP A 190 -23.97 30.98 15.07
N ARG A 191 -22.87 31.44 15.68
CA ARG A 191 -22.13 30.63 16.68
C ARG A 191 -22.50 30.88 18.13
N TYR A 192 -23.49 31.74 18.39
CA TYR A 192 -24.04 31.95 19.72
C TYR A 192 -25.55 32.17 19.62
N LYS A 193 -26.30 31.09 19.82
CA LYS A 193 -27.65 31.10 20.39
C LYS A 193 -27.66 30.10 21.53
#